data_AF-A0A7V3CFL6-F1
#
_entry.id   AF-A0A7V3CFL6-F1
#
_cell.length_a   1.000
_cell.length_b   1.000
_cell.length_c   1.000
_cell.angle_alpha   90.00
_cell.angle_beta   90.00
_cell.angle_gamma   90.00
#
_symmetry.space_group_name_H-M   'P 1'
#
loop_
_entity.id
_entity.type
_entity.pdbx_description
1 polymer ?
#
loop_
_entity_poly.entity_id
_entity_poly.type
_entity_poly.pdbx_seq_one_letter_code
_entity_poly.pdbx_strand_id
1 'polypeptide(L)'
;MSPFFILLALLAATPALLNLDRPLQARETPVSGKPSSAQALVEAELVAPLQKKEAKRPLLSRAPKPPSARRVRILDKARHTDAKGQGFLSFEVDETRSFVREEEREVPEEAWHQAAIVGCVYPDNGKVLVKLGETYYPASILWGSQEEKAPAEACRDS
;
A
#
# COMPACT_ATOMS: atom_id res chain seq x y z
N MET A 1 -50.63 -47.38 -45.82
CA MET A 1 -49.67 -46.59 -46.61
C MET A 1 -48.41 -46.43 -45.77
N SER A 2 -47.32 -47.05 -46.21
CA SER A 2 -46.00 -47.04 -45.54
C SER A 2 -45.35 -45.65 -45.58
N PRO A 3 -44.46 -45.36 -44.62
CA PRO A 3 -43.04 -45.22 -44.98
C PRO A 3 -42.14 -45.91 -43.94
N PHE A 4 -41.28 -46.84 -44.32
CA PHE A 4 -39.87 -46.63 -44.72
C PHE A 4 -39.05 -45.80 -43.72
N PHE A 5 -38.24 -46.55 -42.97
CA PHE A 5 -37.10 -46.14 -42.16
C PHE A 5 -36.04 -45.38 -42.97
N ILE A 6 -35.45 -44.33 -42.40
CA ILE A 6 -34.00 -44.09 -42.47
C ILE A 6 -33.49 -43.71 -41.09
N LEU A 7 -32.53 -44.51 -40.65
CA LEU A 7 -31.70 -44.44 -39.46
C LEU A 7 -30.60 -43.39 -39.70
N LEU A 8 -30.36 -42.47 -38.75
CA LEU A 8 -29.03 -41.86 -38.62
C LEU A 8 -28.70 -41.69 -37.13
N ALA A 9 -27.68 -42.43 -36.72
CA ALA A 9 -27.07 -42.43 -35.41
C ALA A 9 -26.07 -41.27 -35.26
N LEU A 10 -25.86 -40.79 -34.03
CA LEU A 10 -24.57 -40.40 -33.43
C LEU A 10 -24.85 -40.06 -31.95
N LEU A 11 -24.38 -40.86 -30.98
CA LEU A 11 -23.22 -40.58 -30.09
C LEU A 11 -23.20 -39.13 -29.57
N ALA A 12 -23.23 -38.82 -28.27
CA ALA A 12 -22.36 -39.29 -27.18
C ALA A 12 -23.01 -38.97 -25.81
N ALA A 13 -23.03 -39.89 -24.83
CA ALA A 13 -22.12 -39.96 -23.68
C ALA A 13 -22.03 -38.69 -22.77
N THR A 14 -22.75 -38.73 -21.62
CA THR A 14 -22.37 -38.43 -20.20
C THR A 14 -21.21 -37.48 -19.85
N PRO A 15 -21.07 -36.99 -18.58
CA PRO A 15 -22.03 -36.52 -17.56
C PRO A 15 -21.50 -35.20 -16.90
N ALA A 16 -21.93 -34.91 -15.65
CA ALA A 16 -21.23 -34.11 -14.63
C ALA A 16 -21.82 -32.73 -14.27
N LEU A 17 -22.62 -32.78 -13.19
CA LEU A 17 -22.70 -31.81 -12.09
C LEU A 17 -21.47 -30.91 -11.94
N LEU A 18 -21.64 -29.59 -11.96
CA LEU A 18 -20.70 -28.68 -11.31
C LEU A 18 -21.40 -27.43 -10.72
N ASN A 19 -21.38 -27.39 -9.39
CA ASN A 19 -21.15 -26.22 -8.54
C ASN A 19 -22.05 -24.99 -8.67
N LEU A 20 -23.13 -25.00 -7.89
CA LEU A 20 -23.88 -23.82 -7.47
C LEU A 20 -23.45 -23.30 -6.07
N ASP A 21 -22.25 -23.64 -5.60
CA ASP A 21 -21.67 -23.06 -4.37
C ASP A 21 -20.56 -22.08 -4.74
N ARG A 22 -20.96 -20.87 -5.13
CA ARG A 22 -20.05 -19.72 -5.17
C ARG A 22 -20.32 -18.88 -3.93
N PRO A 23 -19.51 -18.97 -2.86
CA PRO A 23 -19.64 -18.03 -1.75
C PRO A 23 -19.42 -16.62 -2.31
N LEU A 24 -20.38 -15.74 -2.06
CA LEU A 24 -20.26 -14.31 -2.23
C LEU A 24 -18.98 -13.87 -1.52
N GLN A 25 -17.92 -13.60 -2.29
CA GLN A 25 -16.76 -12.90 -1.77
C GLN A 25 -17.27 -11.57 -1.23
N ALA A 26 -17.19 -11.43 0.09
CA ALA A 26 -17.36 -10.17 0.77
C ALA A 26 -16.42 -9.17 0.09
N ARG A 27 -16.99 -8.21 -0.65
CA ARG A 27 -16.29 -7.00 -1.03
C ARG A 27 -15.95 -6.30 0.28
N GLU A 28 -14.71 -6.44 0.75
CA GLU A 28 -14.16 -5.55 1.76
C GLU A 28 -14.19 -4.15 1.13
N THR A 29 -15.21 -3.36 1.47
CA THR A 29 -15.25 -1.94 1.15
C THR A 29 -14.03 -1.28 1.78
N PRO A 30 -13.28 -0.43 1.05
CA PRO A 30 -12.23 0.36 1.68
C PRO A 30 -12.91 1.29 2.69
N VAL A 31 -12.70 1.02 3.98
CA VAL A 31 -13.20 1.86 5.05
C VAL A 31 -12.40 3.16 4.97
N SER A 32 -12.99 4.17 4.32
CA SER A 32 -12.57 5.56 4.47
C SER A 32 -12.96 6.02 5.88
N GLY A 33 -12.17 5.56 6.84
CA GLY A 33 -12.23 5.96 8.24
C GLY A 33 -11.28 7.12 8.50
N LYS A 34 -11.56 7.89 9.54
CA LYS A 34 -10.60 8.85 10.10
C LYS A 34 -9.23 8.18 10.27
N PRO A 35 -8.10 8.85 9.92
CA PRO A 35 -6.78 8.24 10.02
C PRO A 35 -6.55 7.72 11.43
N SER A 36 -6.00 6.50 11.54
CA SER A 36 -5.54 5.98 12.83
C SER A 36 -4.47 6.91 13.41
N SER A 37 -4.26 6.88 14.73
CA SER A 37 -3.21 7.70 15.35
C SER A 37 -1.82 7.41 14.76
N ALA A 38 -1.54 6.15 14.40
CA ALA A 38 -0.31 5.75 13.71
C ALA A 38 -0.23 6.34 12.30
N GLN A 39 -1.32 6.31 11.53
CA GLN A 39 -1.36 6.94 10.20
C GLN A 39 -1.11 8.45 10.30
N ALA A 40 -1.77 9.14 11.24
CA ALA A 40 -1.57 10.57 11.46
C ALA A 40 -0.12 10.91 11.83
N LEU A 41 0.56 10.06 12.61
CA LEU A 41 1.98 10.21 12.92
C LEU A 41 2.85 10.07 11.66
N VAL A 42 2.61 9.07 10.82
CA VAL A 42 3.34 8.92 9.56
C VAL A 42 3.08 10.10 8.63
N GLU A 43 1.86 10.61 8.55
CA GLU A 43 1.54 11.79 7.76
C GLU A 43 2.29 13.03 8.25
N ALA A 44 2.30 13.27 9.57
CA ALA A 44 2.92 14.44 10.20
C ALA A 44 4.45 14.39 10.17
N GLU A 45 5.03 13.23 10.47
CA GLU A 45 6.48 13.07 10.61
C GLU A 45 7.16 12.69 9.30
N LEU A 46 6.48 12.08 8.32
CA LEU A 46 7.10 11.67 7.05
C LEU A 46 6.51 12.41 5.84
N VAL A 47 5.21 12.31 5.61
CA VAL A 47 4.61 12.74 4.34
C VAL A 47 4.64 14.26 4.17
N ALA A 48 4.15 15.01 5.17
CA ALA A 48 4.07 16.46 5.09
C ALA A 48 5.45 17.15 5.03
N PRO A 49 6.47 16.77 5.83
CA PRO A 49 7.81 17.33 5.72
C PRO A 49 8.48 17.05 4.37
N LEU A 50 8.30 15.82 3.85
CA LEU A 50 8.82 15.45 2.54
C LEU A 50 8.17 16.28 1.42
N GLN A 51 6.84 16.40 1.41
CA GLN A 51 6.11 17.24 0.46
C GLN A 51 6.55 18.71 0.55
N LYS A 52 6.75 19.24 1.77
CA LYS A 52 7.23 20.62 1.98
C LYS A 52 8.63 20.85 1.40
N LYS A 53 9.53 19.86 1.49
CA LYS A 53 10.83 19.93 0.83
C LYS A 53 10.69 19.91 -0.69
N GLU A 54 9.89 18.98 -1.20
CA GLU A 54 9.70 18.79 -2.64
C GLU A 54 9.05 20.00 -3.31
N ALA A 55 8.13 20.70 -2.63
CA ALA A 55 7.51 21.93 -3.11
C ALA A 55 8.51 23.08 -3.30
N LYS A 56 9.65 23.07 -2.59
CA LYS A 56 10.71 24.08 -2.73
C LYS A 56 11.64 23.79 -3.91
N ARG A 57 11.41 22.71 -4.64
CA ARG A 57 12.31 22.29 -5.72
C ARG A 57 12.22 23.25 -6.92
N PRO A 58 13.37 23.67 -7.50
CA PRO A 58 13.36 24.55 -8.66
C PRO A 58 12.65 23.93 -9.86
N LEU A 59 11.87 24.74 -10.59
CA LEU A 59 11.12 24.31 -11.77
C LEU A 59 12.01 23.73 -12.88
N LEU A 60 13.25 24.21 -13.00
CA LEU A 60 14.23 23.78 -14.01
C LEU A 60 15.14 22.63 -13.53
N SER A 61 14.81 22.01 -12.40
CA SER A 61 15.61 20.90 -11.86
C SER A 61 15.48 19.65 -12.73
N ARG A 62 16.63 19.02 -13.04
CA ARG A 62 16.69 17.80 -13.88
C ARG A 62 16.31 16.50 -13.15
N ALA A 63 16.14 16.51 -11.84
CA ALA A 63 15.71 15.31 -11.11
C ALA A 63 14.27 14.87 -11.50
N PRO A 64 13.86 13.62 -11.23
CA PRO A 64 12.50 13.15 -11.50
C PRO A 64 11.46 14.00 -10.76
N LYS A 65 10.35 14.39 -11.40
CA LYS A 65 9.30 15.18 -10.74
C LYS A 65 8.82 14.50 -9.45
N PRO A 66 8.57 15.24 -8.36
CA PRO A 66 7.99 14.67 -7.15
C PRO A 66 6.61 14.04 -7.44
N PRO A 67 6.18 13.06 -6.64
CA PRO A 67 4.81 12.55 -6.67
C PRO A 67 3.78 13.67 -6.53
N SER A 68 2.65 13.55 -7.22
CA SER A 68 1.51 14.45 -7.09
C SER A 68 0.70 14.16 -5.84
N ALA A 69 0.64 12.89 -5.40
CA ALA A 69 0.00 12.49 -4.16
C ALA A 69 0.70 11.30 -3.51
N ARG A 70 0.47 11.14 -2.21
CA ARG A 70 0.91 10.01 -1.39
C ARG A 70 -0.24 9.53 -0.51
N ARG A 71 -0.33 8.22 -0.28
CA ARG A 71 -1.32 7.59 0.60
C ARG A 71 -0.59 6.68 1.58
N VAL A 72 -0.86 6.86 2.88
CA VAL A 72 -0.31 6.01 3.94
C VAL A 72 -1.23 4.80 4.16
N ARG A 73 -0.63 3.61 4.27
CA ARG A 73 -1.30 2.37 4.66
C ARG A 73 -0.58 1.78 5.87
N ILE A 74 -1.31 1.58 6.97
CA ILE A 74 -0.81 0.78 8.10
C ILE A 74 -1.10 -0.68 7.79
N LEU A 75 -0.07 -1.53 7.79
CA LEU A 75 -0.18 -2.94 7.40
C LEU A 75 -0.64 -3.82 8.55
N ASP A 76 -0.22 -3.48 9.77
CA ASP A 76 -0.43 -4.31 10.93
C ASP A 76 -1.75 -4.02 11.64
N LYS A 77 -2.50 -5.09 11.95
CA LYS A 77 -3.75 -5.00 12.73
C LYS A 77 -3.48 -4.83 14.23
N ALA A 78 -2.32 -5.26 14.70
CA ALA A 78 -1.91 -5.22 16.09
C ALA A 78 -0.45 -4.76 16.18
N ARG A 79 -0.06 -4.20 17.34
CA ARG A 79 1.32 -3.75 17.55
C ARG A 79 2.25 -4.95 17.71
N HIS A 80 3.38 -4.85 17.03
CA HIS A 80 4.55 -5.70 17.24
C HIS A 80 5.42 -5.13 18.35
N THR A 81 6.37 -5.93 18.84
CA THR A 81 7.31 -5.50 19.88
C THR A 81 8.72 -5.82 19.44
N ASP A 82 9.62 -4.84 19.53
CA ASP A 82 11.04 -5.06 19.22
C ASP A 82 11.83 -5.62 20.41
N ALA A 83 13.10 -5.97 20.19
CA ALA A 83 13.97 -6.53 21.23
C ALA A 83 14.18 -5.61 22.45
N LYS A 84 13.80 -4.33 22.36
CA LYS A 84 13.85 -3.36 23.45
C LYS A 84 12.49 -3.17 24.14
N GLY A 85 11.50 -3.99 23.78
CA GLY A 85 10.15 -3.90 24.32
C GLY A 85 9.33 -2.74 23.74
N GLN A 86 9.77 -2.11 22.65
CA GLN A 86 9.07 -0.97 22.07
C GLN A 86 8.02 -1.43 21.05
N GLY A 87 6.81 -0.92 21.21
CA GLY A 87 5.69 -1.24 20.33
C GLY A 87 5.80 -0.54 18.97
N PHE A 88 5.71 -1.29 17.87
CA PHE A 88 5.74 -0.72 16.52
C PHE A 88 4.65 -1.29 15.60
N LEU A 89 4.38 -0.56 14.51
CA LEU A 89 3.50 -0.95 13.42
C LEU A 89 4.21 -0.68 12.10
N SER A 90 4.11 -1.61 11.15
CA SER A 90 4.62 -1.48 9.80
C SER A 90 3.67 -0.63 8.96
N PHE A 91 4.25 0.19 8.08
CA PHE A 91 3.50 1.01 7.15
C PHE A 91 4.12 0.98 5.75
N GLU A 92 3.27 1.29 4.78
CA GLU A 92 3.65 1.58 3.41
C GLU A 92 3.10 2.95 3.00
N VAL A 93 3.84 3.66 2.16
CA VAL A 93 3.37 4.86 1.49
C VAL A 93 3.34 4.57 0.01
N ASP A 94 2.14 4.62 -0.56
CA ASP A 94 1.94 4.58 -2.00
C ASP A 94 2.17 5.98 -2.56
N GLU A 95 2.69 6.07 -3.77
CA GLU A 95 2.88 7.34 -4.47
C GLU A 95 2.27 7.30 -5.87
N THR A 96 1.77 8.43 -6.34
CA THR A 96 1.37 8.58 -7.74
C THR A 96 2.02 9.82 -8.33
N ARG A 97 2.33 9.76 -9.62
CA ARG A 97 2.74 10.91 -10.43
C ARG A 97 1.66 11.31 -11.43
N SER A 98 0.52 10.60 -11.40
CA SER A 98 -0.61 10.91 -12.26
C SER A 98 -1.17 12.29 -11.93
N PHE A 99 -1.52 13.02 -12.97
CA PHE A 99 -2.20 14.30 -12.80
C PHE A 99 -3.67 14.01 -12.58
N VAL A 100 -4.16 14.31 -11.38
CA VAL A 100 -5.60 14.33 -11.11
C VAL A 100 -6.13 15.60 -11.77
N ARG A 101 -6.94 15.47 -12.81
CA ARG A 101 -7.71 16.61 -13.32
C ARG A 101 -8.81 16.93 -12.30
N GLU A 102 -9.13 18.20 -12.07
CA GLU A 102 -10.18 18.59 -11.10
C GLU A 102 -11.54 17.89 -11.35
N GLU A 103 -11.78 17.44 -12.59
CA GLU A 103 -12.97 16.71 -13.04
C GLU A 103 -12.95 15.21 -12.67
N GLU A 104 -11.77 14.63 -12.45
CA GLU A 104 -11.57 13.25 -11.99
C GLU A 104 -11.37 13.26 -10.47
N ARG A 105 -12.40 12.89 -9.71
CA ARG A 105 -12.34 12.95 -8.23
C ARG A 105 -11.40 11.93 -7.60
N GLU A 106 -11.01 10.88 -8.31
CA GLU A 106 -10.26 9.76 -7.76
C GLU A 106 -9.14 9.31 -8.69
N VAL A 107 -7.97 9.05 -8.11
CA VAL A 107 -6.84 8.45 -8.82
C VAL A 107 -7.12 6.96 -8.96
N PRO A 108 -7.14 6.40 -10.18
CA PRO A 108 -7.37 4.97 -10.36
C PRO A 108 -6.29 4.14 -9.65
N GLU A 109 -6.67 3.00 -9.07
CA GLU A 109 -5.76 2.20 -8.22
C GLU A 109 -4.49 1.76 -8.98
N GLU A 110 -4.58 1.48 -10.28
CA GLU A 110 -3.44 1.14 -11.14
C GLU A 110 -2.43 2.27 -11.34
N ALA A 111 -2.82 3.53 -11.07
CA ALA A 111 -1.94 4.68 -11.17
C ALA A 111 -1.13 4.92 -9.88
N TRP A 112 -1.38 4.14 -8.83
CA TRP A 112 -0.59 4.16 -7.61
C TRP A 112 0.59 3.19 -7.71
N HIS A 113 1.79 3.72 -7.49
CA HIS A 113 2.96 2.91 -7.22
C HIS A 113 2.93 2.49 -5.75
N GLN A 114 2.62 1.20 -5.53
CA GLN A 114 2.48 0.64 -4.19
C GLN A 114 3.83 0.51 -3.49
N ALA A 115 3.83 0.68 -2.17
CA ALA A 115 5.00 0.46 -1.31
C ALA A 115 6.26 1.27 -1.73
N ALA A 116 6.05 2.49 -2.24
CA ALA A 116 7.13 3.37 -2.67
C ALA A 116 8.05 3.79 -1.51
N ILE A 117 7.49 3.88 -0.30
CA ILE A 117 8.24 4.00 0.95
C ILE A 117 7.70 2.93 1.90
N VAL A 118 8.61 2.14 2.46
CA VAL A 118 8.28 1.12 3.47
C VAL A 118 8.95 1.51 4.77
N GLY A 119 8.27 1.27 5.89
CA GLY A 119 8.81 1.62 7.18
C GLY A 119 8.00 1.09 8.34
N CYS A 120 8.27 1.67 9.50
CA CYS A 120 7.63 1.36 10.75
C CYS A 120 7.47 2.63 11.58
N VAL A 121 6.38 2.69 12.33
CA VAL A 121 6.07 3.76 13.26
C VAL A 121 5.99 3.19 14.66
N TYR A 122 6.58 3.89 15.61
CA TYR A 122 6.51 3.61 17.04
C TYR A 122 5.52 4.60 17.67
N PRO A 123 4.24 4.22 17.85
CA PRO A 123 3.20 5.18 18.22
C PRO A 123 3.42 5.81 19.61
N ASP A 124 4.11 5.11 20.51
CA ASP A 124 4.30 5.57 21.90
C ASP A 124 5.37 6.65 22.04
N ASN A 125 6.33 6.70 21.12
CA ASN A 125 7.42 7.68 21.15
C ASN A 125 7.48 8.57 19.89
N GLY A 126 6.52 8.41 18.97
CA GLY A 126 6.39 9.20 17.75
C GLY A 126 7.46 8.94 16.69
N LYS A 127 8.38 7.98 16.88
CA LYS A 127 9.45 7.72 15.90
C LYS A 127 8.88 7.07 14.65
N VAL A 128 9.19 7.64 13.50
CA VAL A 128 8.92 7.06 12.18
C VAL A 128 10.25 6.71 11.53
N LEU A 129 10.46 5.43 11.25
CA LEU A 129 11.64 4.94 10.56
C LEU A 129 11.26 4.43 9.18
N VAL A 130 12.14 4.66 8.20
CA VAL A 130 11.99 4.22 6.81
C VAL A 130 13.08 3.22 6.47
N LYS A 131 12.75 2.21 5.69
CA LYS A 131 13.69 1.19 5.21
C LYS A 131 14.38 1.69 3.95
N LEU A 132 15.71 1.80 3.99
CA LEU A 132 16.57 2.10 2.83
C LEU A 132 17.56 0.94 2.64
N GLY A 133 17.39 0.18 1.56
CA GLY A 133 18.07 -1.12 1.42
C GLY A 133 17.62 -2.05 2.56
N GLU A 134 18.57 -2.62 3.30
CA GLU A 134 18.27 -3.49 4.48
C GLU A 134 18.34 -2.76 5.83
N THR A 135 18.47 -1.43 5.82
CA THR A 135 18.69 -0.64 7.04
C THR A 135 17.54 0.33 7.26
N TYR A 136 17.17 0.53 8.52
CA TYR A 136 16.19 1.53 8.93
C TYR A 136 16.88 2.84 9.32
N TYR A 137 16.29 3.95 8.92
CA TYR A 137 16.73 5.31 9.25
C TYR A 137 15.55 6.13 9.75
N PRO A 138 15.76 7.17 10.56
CA PRO A 138 14.72 8.16 10.80
C PRO A 138 14.20 8.72 9.47
N ALA A 139 12.88 8.92 9.39
CA ALA A 139 12.23 9.43 8.18
C ALA A 139 12.88 10.71 7.64
N SER A 140 13.50 11.50 8.52
CA SER A 140 14.13 12.78 8.21
C SER A 140 15.26 12.74 7.21
N ILE A 141 15.86 11.57 7.01
CA ILE A 141 16.83 11.37 5.93
C ILE A 141 16.24 11.67 4.55
N LEU A 142 14.94 11.40 4.33
CA LEU A 142 14.28 11.65 3.04
C LEU A 142 14.14 13.14 2.74
N TRP A 143 14.00 13.99 3.77
CA TRP A 143 14.06 15.44 3.61
C TRP A 143 15.42 16.06 3.93
N GLY A 144 16.48 15.24 4.01
CA GLY A 144 17.87 15.68 3.93
C GLY A 144 18.56 15.94 5.26
N SER A 145 18.00 15.46 6.37
CA SER A 145 18.75 15.35 7.61
C SER A 145 19.84 14.28 7.49
N GLN A 146 20.97 14.50 8.16
CA GLN A 146 22.01 13.49 8.34
C GLN A 146 21.80 12.83 9.70
N GLU A 147 21.04 11.75 9.70
CA GLU A 147 20.78 10.95 10.90
C GLU A 147 21.53 9.63 10.85
N GLU A 148 21.91 9.12 12.00
CA GLU A 148 22.46 7.78 12.11
C GLU A 148 21.40 6.72 11.83
N LYS A 149 21.86 5.55 11.36
CA LYS A 149 20.98 4.39 11.19
C LYS A 149 20.33 4.01 12.52
N ALA A 150 19.11 3.51 12.45
CA ALA A 150 18.45 2.93 13.61
C ALA A 150 19.21 1.68 14.10
N PRO A 151 19.03 1.30 15.38
CA PRO A 151 19.54 0.03 15.90
C PRO A 151 19.09 -1.15 15.05
N ALA A 152 19.90 -2.21 14.97
CA ALA A 152 19.62 -3.37 14.11
C ALA A 152 18.35 -4.12 14.52
N GLU A 153 17.94 -3.98 15.79
CA GLU A 153 16.74 -4.57 16.36
C GLU A 153 15.47 -3.75 16.05
N ALA A 154 15.61 -2.52 15.55
CA ALA A 154 14.45 -1.67 15.27
C ALA A 154 13.58 -2.30 14.18
N CYS A 155 12.27 -2.29 14.42
CA CYS A 155 11.26 -2.77 13.48
C CYS A 155 11.46 -4.24 13.07
N ARG A 156 11.88 -5.04 14.05
CA ARG A 156 11.96 -6.49 13.97
C ARG A 156 11.32 -7.06 15.21
N ASP A 157 10.49 -8.06 15.01
CA ASP A 157 9.88 -8.80 16.12
C ASP A 157 10.96 -9.43 16.98
N SER A 158 10.76 -9.33 18.30
CA SER A 158 11.55 -10.02 19.32
C SER A 158 11.12 -11.47 19.49
#